data_AF-A0A4V6M1V8-F1
#
_entry.id   AF-A0A4V6M1V8-F1
#
_cell.length_a   1.000
_cell.length_b   1.000
_cell.length_c   1.000
_cell.angle_alpha   90.00
_cell.angle_beta   90.00
_cell.angle_gamma   90.00
#
_symmetry.space_group_name_H-M   'P 1'
#
loop_
_entity.id
_entity.type
_entity.pdbx_description
1 polymer ?
#
loop_
_entity_poly.entity_id
_entity_poly.type
_entity_poly.pdbx_seq_one_letter_code
_entity_poly.pdbx_strand_id
1 'polypeptide(L)'
;MLTRFAAVCAGLVVAVAAPAADDDWAIHVIETKLFAVETVTLTETPKDGKAKTHTVTAFGKPSFVAGTGPYEVFVKPKGGIPVRVADRLTVRAGATHELKVGDLLGSVEVFGDNFPRAAKVVLTDVKDDGPGEKGHVAVQEAKEYRVEMAAPPGTYAVWVVPDNGAKAQRVVDNVRVQAGRSTRVGD
;
A
#
# COMPACT_ATOMS: atom_id res chain seq x y z
N MET A 1 -63.02 6.16 23.51
CA MET A 1 -61.55 6.25 23.42
C MET A 1 -61.03 4.87 23.03
N LEU A 2 -60.70 4.66 21.75
CA LEU A 2 -60.15 3.40 21.23
C LEU A 2 -58.61 3.48 21.28
N THR A 3 -58.00 2.71 22.15
CA THR A 3 -56.54 2.59 22.27
C THR A 3 -56.06 1.53 21.28
N ARG A 4 -55.32 1.96 20.24
CA ARG A 4 -54.67 1.07 19.27
C ARG A 4 -53.36 0.56 19.86
N PHE A 5 -53.21 -0.77 19.96
CA PHE A 5 -51.93 -1.42 20.24
C PHE A 5 -51.13 -1.57 18.93
N ALA A 6 -49.94 -0.98 18.88
CA ALA A 6 -48.96 -1.17 17.81
C ALA A 6 -48.03 -2.34 18.17
N ALA A 7 -47.98 -3.35 17.32
CA ALA A 7 -47.05 -4.47 17.43
C ALA A 7 -45.68 -4.07 16.86
N VAL A 8 -44.63 -4.16 17.68
CA VAL A 8 -43.24 -3.97 17.26
C VAL A 8 -42.67 -5.34 16.89
N CYS A 9 -42.45 -5.57 15.59
CA CYS A 9 -41.72 -6.74 15.11
C CYS A 9 -40.22 -6.57 15.37
N ALA A 10 -39.70 -7.29 16.36
CA ALA A 10 -38.26 -7.47 16.56
C ALA A 10 -37.69 -8.37 15.45
N GLY A 11 -37.04 -7.76 14.45
CA GLY A 11 -36.27 -8.49 13.44
C GLY A 11 -34.97 -9.02 14.06
N LEU A 12 -34.91 -10.34 14.25
CA LEU A 12 -33.70 -11.06 14.64
C LEU A 12 -32.73 -11.08 13.44
N VAL A 13 -31.67 -10.28 13.49
CA VAL A 13 -30.56 -10.37 12.53
C VAL A 13 -29.69 -11.55 12.96
N VAL A 14 -29.82 -12.69 12.27
CA VAL A 14 -28.92 -13.82 12.42
C VAL A 14 -27.61 -13.47 11.71
N ALA A 15 -26.60 -13.06 12.47
CA ALA A 15 -25.23 -12.96 11.98
C ALA A 15 -24.71 -14.39 11.81
N VAL A 16 -24.61 -14.85 10.57
CA VAL A 16 -23.98 -16.14 10.24
C VAL A 16 -22.47 -15.98 10.40
N ALA A 17 -21.94 -16.40 11.55
CA ALA A 17 -20.51 -16.61 11.73
C ALA A 17 -20.13 -17.89 10.97
N ALA A 18 -19.40 -17.74 9.86
CA ALA A 18 -18.78 -18.89 9.19
C ALA A 18 -17.68 -19.44 10.13
N PRO A 19 -17.58 -20.77 10.32
CA PRO A 19 -16.50 -21.35 11.09
C PRO A 19 -15.19 -21.16 10.31
N ALA A 20 -14.31 -20.29 10.83
CA ALA A 20 -12.90 -20.28 10.42
C ALA A 20 -12.23 -21.55 10.96
N ALA A 21 -11.25 -22.11 10.25
CA ALA A 21 -10.45 -23.20 10.81
C ALA A 21 -9.73 -22.70 12.08
N ASP A 22 -9.49 -23.59 13.06
CA ASP A 22 -8.99 -23.22 14.40
C ASP A 22 -7.65 -22.44 14.40
N ASP A 23 -6.93 -22.42 13.28
CA ASP A 23 -5.63 -21.75 13.09
C ASP A 23 -5.68 -20.51 12.16
N ASP A 24 -6.85 -20.13 11.64
CA ASP A 24 -7.00 -18.99 10.74
C ASP A 24 -7.14 -17.68 11.54
N TRP A 25 -6.61 -16.58 10.99
CA TRP A 25 -6.86 -15.23 11.46
C TRP A 25 -7.39 -14.37 10.31
N ALA A 26 -7.91 -13.18 10.59
CA ALA A 26 -8.46 -12.31 9.57
C ALA A 26 -7.64 -11.03 9.39
N ILE A 27 -7.27 -10.68 8.17
CA ILE A 27 -6.73 -9.36 7.84
C ILE A 27 -7.85 -8.44 7.37
N HIS A 28 -7.98 -7.28 7.98
CA HIS A 28 -8.87 -6.22 7.53
C HIS A 28 -8.04 -5.05 6.99
N VAL A 29 -7.95 -4.96 5.67
CA VAL A 29 -7.21 -3.87 5.00
C VAL A 29 -8.10 -2.63 4.92
N ILE A 30 -7.66 -1.56 5.57
CA ILE A 30 -8.30 -0.25 5.53
C ILE A 30 -7.51 0.63 4.55
N GLU A 31 -8.17 0.97 3.44
CA GLU A 31 -7.57 1.76 2.36
C GLU A 31 -7.24 3.18 2.79
N THR A 32 -6.26 3.77 2.12
CA THR A 32 -5.92 5.18 2.23
C THR A 32 -6.62 5.99 1.13
N LYS A 33 -6.86 7.28 1.38
CA LYS A 33 -7.32 8.22 0.35
C LYS A 33 -6.17 8.88 -0.43
N LEU A 34 -4.92 8.62 -0.04
CA LEU A 34 -3.73 9.25 -0.62
C LEU A 34 -3.38 8.69 -2.00
N PHE A 35 -3.58 7.39 -2.21
CA PHE A 35 -3.31 6.70 -3.48
C PHE A 35 -4.22 5.48 -3.59
N ALA A 36 -4.46 5.02 -4.82
CA ALA A 36 -5.20 3.79 -5.06
C ALA A 36 -4.32 2.57 -4.76
N VAL A 37 -4.81 1.65 -3.92
CA VAL A 37 -4.16 0.37 -3.65
C VAL A 37 -4.65 -0.66 -4.68
N GLU A 38 -3.73 -1.42 -5.26
CA GLU A 38 -4.05 -2.51 -6.20
C GLU A 38 -4.14 -3.85 -5.49
N THR A 39 -3.11 -4.19 -4.70
CA THR A 39 -3.05 -5.45 -3.95
C THR A 39 -2.34 -5.28 -2.61
N VAL A 40 -2.74 -6.07 -1.62
CA VAL A 40 -1.92 -6.35 -0.42
C VAL A 40 -1.53 -7.81 -0.44
N THR A 41 -0.23 -8.09 -0.31
CA THR A 41 0.32 -9.44 -0.39
C THR A 41 1.03 -9.78 0.92
N LEU A 42 0.66 -10.90 1.52
CA LEU A 42 1.31 -11.48 2.68
C LEU A 42 2.09 -12.70 2.24
N THR A 43 3.39 -12.73 2.51
CA THR A 43 4.27 -13.84 2.17
C THR A 43 4.83 -14.44 3.45
N GLU A 44 4.42 -15.65 3.77
CA GLU A 44 5.09 -16.49 4.77
C GLU A 44 6.25 -17.19 4.06
N THR A 45 7.45 -17.08 4.61
CA THR A 45 8.60 -17.88 4.14
C THR A 45 8.95 -18.90 5.23
N PRO A 46 8.42 -20.13 5.15
CA PRO A 46 8.76 -21.20 6.08
C PRO A 46 10.24 -21.56 5.95
N LYS A 47 10.83 -22.07 7.03
CA LYS A 47 12.20 -22.61 7.03
C LYS A 47 12.40 -23.74 6.01
N ASP A 48 11.32 -24.40 5.59
CA ASP A 48 11.32 -25.57 4.71
C ASP A 48 11.16 -25.22 3.21
N GLY A 49 11.25 -23.93 2.86
CA GLY A 49 11.63 -23.50 1.51
C GLY A 49 10.51 -23.17 0.51
N LYS A 50 9.23 -23.44 0.81
CA LYS A 50 8.11 -23.01 -0.05
C LYS A 50 7.34 -21.85 0.58
N ALA A 51 7.51 -20.66 0.02
CA ALA A 51 6.77 -19.49 0.44
C ALA A 51 5.26 -19.68 0.21
N LYS A 52 4.44 -19.35 1.21
CA LYS A 52 2.99 -19.27 1.07
C LYS A 52 2.60 -17.82 0.90
N THR A 53 1.82 -17.53 -0.12
CA THR A 53 1.41 -16.16 -0.44
C THR A 53 -0.10 -16.04 -0.37
N HIS A 54 -0.57 -15.03 0.36
CA HIS A 54 -1.96 -14.62 0.42
C HIS A 54 -2.12 -13.24 -0.19
N THR A 55 -3.03 -13.08 -1.16
CA THR A 55 -3.25 -11.80 -1.84
C THR A 55 -4.65 -11.29 -1.58
N VAL A 56 -4.75 -10.04 -1.13
CA VAL A 56 -6.00 -9.32 -0.87
C VAL A 56 -6.18 -8.25 -1.95
N THR A 57 -7.29 -8.33 -2.67
CA THR A 57 -7.74 -7.36 -3.68
C THR A 57 -9.10 -6.72 -3.37
N ALA A 58 -9.87 -7.34 -2.48
CA ALA A 58 -11.14 -6.82 -2.00
C ALA A 58 -10.95 -6.20 -0.61
N PHE A 59 -10.84 -4.87 -0.58
CA PHE A 59 -10.60 -4.12 0.65
C PHE A 59 -11.89 -3.75 1.40
N GLY A 60 -11.76 -3.34 2.67
CA GLY A 60 -12.90 -2.97 3.53
C GLY A 60 -13.72 -4.15 4.08
N LYS A 61 -13.31 -5.39 3.78
CA LYS A 61 -13.85 -6.61 4.41
C LYS A 61 -12.71 -7.46 4.95
N PRO A 62 -12.90 -8.19 6.06
CA PRO A 62 -11.91 -9.13 6.54
C PRO A 62 -11.67 -10.25 5.52
N SER A 63 -10.40 -10.62 5.33
CA SER A 63 -9.95 -11.76 4.52
C SER A 63 -9.22 -12.75 5.44
N PHE A 64 -9.59 -14.03 5.38
CA PHE A 64 -8.98 -15.05 6.23
C PHE A 64 -7.61 -15.48 5.68
N VAL A 65 -6.64 -15.58 6.58
CA VAL A 65 -5.27 -15.97 6.31
C VAL A 65 -4.95 -17.19 7.19
N ALA A 66 -4.45 -18.25 6.56
CA ALA A 66 -4.10 -19.48 7.25
C ALA A 66 -2.70 -19.40 7.88
N GLY A 67 -2.56 -19.89 9.11
CA GLY A 67 -1.31 -19.90 9.87
C GLY A 67 -1.07 -18.60 10.63
N THR A 68 -0.11 -18.60 11.55
CA THR A 68 0.14 -17.45 12.45
C THR A 68 1.33 -16.58 12.02
N GLY A 69 2.04 -16.97 10.95
CA GLY A 69 3.20 -16.27 10.41
C GLY A 69 4.54 -16.81 10.94
N PRO A 70 5.65 -16.07 10.73
CA PRO A 70 5.71 -14.66 10.34
C PRO A 70 5.44 -14.40 8.85
N TYR A 71 4.76 -13.28 8.56
CA TYR A 71 4.53 -12.78 7.21
C TYR A 71 5.35 -11.51 6.93
N GLU A 72 5.89 -11.44 5.72
CA GLU A 72 6.24 -10.18 5.09
C GLU A 72 4.99 -9.62 4.40
N VAL A 73 4.70 -8.34 4.60
CA VAL A 73 3.52 -7.67 4.05
C VAL A 73 3.95 -6.61 3.06
N PHE A 74 3.40 -6.70 1.85
CA PHE A 74 3.64 -5.75 0.76
C PHE A 74 2.33 -5.10 0.34
N VAL A 75 2.35 -3.79 0.13
CA VAL A 75 1.26 -3.01 -0.44
C VAL A 75 1.67 -2.55 -1.83
N LYS A 76 0.93 -2.92 -2.85
CA LYS A 76 1.16 -2.46 -4.22
C LYS A 76 0.19 -1.32 -4.55
N PRO A 77 0.66 -0.07 -4.73
CA PRO A 77 -0.17 0.99 -5.28
C PRO A 77 -0.44 0.73 -6.77
N LYS A 78 -1.54 1.27 -7.27
CA LYS A 78 -1.95 1.09 -8.67
C LYS A 78 -0.89 1.60 -9.63
N GLY A 79 -0.33 0.69 -10.43
CA GLY A 79 0.69 1.02 -11.43
C GLY A 79 2.09 1.30 -10.88
N GLY A 80 2.32 1.10 -9.57
CA GLY A 80 3.62 1.24 -8.93
C GLY A 80 4.27 -0.09 -8.53
N ILE A 81 5.37 -0.01 -7.78
CA ILE A 81 6.13 -1.16 -7.28
C ILE A 81 5.55 -1.59 -5.92
N PRO A 82 5.47 -2.89 -5.58
CA PRO A 82 5.12 -3.34 -4.24
C PRO A 82 6.05 -2.77 -3.16
N VAL A 83 5.46 -2.14 -2.14
CA VAL A 83 6.16 -1.53 -1.02
C VAL A 83 6.01 -2.40 0.22
N ARG A 84 7.11 -2.81 0.82
CA ARG A 84 7.09 -3.58 2.07
C ARG A 84 6.67 -2.69 3.25
N VAL A 85 5.64 -3.12 3.98
CA VAL A 85 5.09 -2.38 5.14
C VAL A 85 5.27 -3.13 6.47
N ALA A 86 5.57 -4.42 6.44
CA ALA A 86 5.96 -5.20 7.62
C ALA A 86 6.88 -6.36 7.22
N ASP A 87 7.93 -6.61 8.00
CA ASP A 87 8.90 -7.69 7.74
C ASP A 87 8.55 -8.99 8.48
N ARG A 88 7.83 -8.89 9.60
CA ARG A 88 7.60 -10.01 10.51
C ARG A 88 6.27 -9.86 11.24
N LEU A 89 5.18 -9.83 10.50
CA LEU A 89 3.84 -9.81 11.07
C LEU A 89 3.50 -11.21 11.61
N THR A 90 3.22 -11.31 12.91
CA THR A 90 2.71 -12.53 13.56
C THR A 90 1.37 -12.20 14.18
N VAL A 91 0.33 -12.96 13.81
CA VAL A 91 -1.03 -12.75 14.30
C VAL A 91 -1.52 -14.03 14.96
N ARG A 92 -2.21 -13.89 16.09
CA ARG A 92 -2.78 -15.04 16.80
C ARG A 92 -3.96 -15.60 16.01
N ALA A 93 -4.12 -16.92 16.03
CA ALA A 93 -5.31 -17.58 15.49
C ALA A 93 -6.60 -16.98 16.10
N GLY A 94 -7.64 -16.88 15.28
CA GLY A 94 -8.93 -16.27 15.61
C GLY A 94 -8.92 -14.74 15.76
N ALA A 95 -7.76 -14.08 15.67
CA ALA A 95 -7.69 -12.62 15.78
C ALA A 95 -7.97 -11.92 14.45
N THR A 96 -8.42 -10.67 14.52
CA THR A 96 -8.48 -9.77 13.37
C THR A 96 -7.36 -8.74 13.48
N HIS A 97 -6.51 -8.66 12.46
CA HIS A 97 -5.49 -7.62 12.35
C HIS A 97 -5.94 -6.56 11.35
N GLU A 98 -6.02 -5.31 11.81
CA GLU A 98 -6.31 -4.16 10.95
C GLU A 98 -5.02 -3.61 10.34
N LEU A 99 -4.95 -3.60 9.01
CA LEU A 99 -3.86 -2.96 8.27
C LEU A 99 -4.34 -1.61 7.72
N LYS A 100 -4.04 -0.53 8.42
CA LYS A 100 -4.33 0.85 7.99
C LYS A 100 -3.22 1.34 7.09
N VAL A 101 -3.42 1.26 5.78
CA VAL A 101 -2.37 1.60 4.79
C VAL A 101 -1.91 3.05 4.95
N GLY A 102 -2.83 3.96 5.26
CA GLY A 102 -2.52 5.37 5.49
C GLY A 102 -1.65 5.64 6.72
N ASP A 103 -1.66 4.76 7.73
CA ASP A 103 -0.84 4.92 8.93
C ASP A 103 0.61 4.45 8.70
N LEU A 104 0.85 3.71 7.61
CA LEU A 104 2.12 3.08 7.30
C LEU A 104 2.85 3.75 6.13
N LEU A 105 2.12 4.35 5.20
CA LEU A 105 2.67 4.93 3.97
C LEU A 105 2.23 6.39 3.80
N GLY A 106 3.12 7.19 3.22
CA GLY A 106 2.79 8.49 2.65
C GLY A 106 2.68 8.42 1.12
N SER A 107 2.36 9.54 0.49
CA SER A 107 2.36 9.66 -0.96
C SER A 107 3.19 10.84 -1.45
N VAL A 108 3.72 10.70 -2.66
CA VAL A 108 4.43 11.75 -3.39
C VAL A 108 3.78 11.94 -4.74
N GLU A 109 3.35 13.17 -5.01
CA GLU A 109 2.83 13.60 -6.31
C GLU A 109 3.79 14.61 -6.92
N VAL A 110 4.20 14.37 -8.17
CA VAL A 110 5.13 15.26 -8.88
C VAL A 110 4.39 16.01 -9.98
N PHE A 111 4.43 17.34 -9.92
CA PHE A 111 3.89 18.25 -10.93
C PHE A 111 4.93 18.47 -12.03
N GLY A 112 4.45 18.51 -13.27
CA GLY A 112 5.31 18.51 -14.47
C GLY A 112 5.49 19.87 -15.13
N ASP A 113 4.93 20.94 -14.55
CA ASP A 113 4.69 22.19 -15.28
C ASP A 113 5.99 22.91 -15.67
N ASN A 114 7.10 22.63 -14.97
CA ASN A 114 8.45 23.16 -15.25
C ASN A 114 9.47 22.09 -15.68
N PHE A 115 9.02 20.87 -16.00
CA PHE A 115 9.89 19.75 -16.34
C PHE A 115 9.64 19.26 -17.77
N PRO A 116 10.64 18.62 -18.42
CA PRO A 116 10.41 17.99 -19.71
C PRO A 116 9.31 16.93 -19.62
N ARG A 117 8.70 16.58 -20.74
CA ARG A 117 7.74 15.47 -20.78
C ARG A 117 8.42 14.20 -20.27
N ALA A 118 7.83 13.60 -19.23
CA ALA A 118 8.39 12.41 -18.60
C ALA A 118 7.91 11.14 -19.34
N ALA A 119 8.85 10.24 -19.63
CA ALA A 119 8.51 8.83 -19.86
C ALA A 119 8.22 8.11 -18.53
N LYS A 120 8.89 8.53 -17.45
CA LYS A 120 8.56 8.14 -16.09
C LYS A 120 9.14 9.10 -15.06
N VAL A 121 8.51 9.12 -13.90
CA VAL A 121 8.98 9.76 -12.67
C VAL A 121 9.40 8.66 -11.70
N VAL A 122 10.54 8.80 -11.05
CA VAL A 122 11.10 7.77 -10.17
C VAL A 122 11.42 8.37 -8.81
N LEU A 123 10.97 7.69 -7.76
CA LEU A 123 11.33 7.98 -6.37
C LEU A 123 12.44 7.02 -5.94
N THR A 124 13.49 7.53 -5.31
CA THR A 124 14.69 6.78 -4.92
C THR A 124 15.18 7.17 -3.54
N ASP A 125 16.03 6.34 -2.92
CA ASP A 125 16.83 6.79 -1.78
C ASP A 125 17.69 8.00 -2.18
N VAL A 126 17.92 8.94 -1.25
CA VAL A 126 18.71 10.16 -1.52
C VAL A 126 20.13 9.85 -1.99
N LYS A 127 20.68 8.70 -1.59
CA LYS A 127 22.03 8.24 -1.94
C LYS A 127 22.09 7.46 -3.26
N ASP A 128 20.95 7.19 -3.89
CA ASP A 128 20.90 6.47 -5.16
C ASP A 128 21.30 7.39 -6.33
N ASP A 129 22.26 6.95 -7.16
CA ASP A 129 22.79 7.73 -8.29
C ASP A 129 21.79 7.91 -9.44
N GLY A 130 20.65 7.23 -9.38
CA GLY A 130 19.49 7.48 -10.22
C GLY A 130 19.31 6.55 -11.42
N PRO A 131 18.20 6.70 -12.15
CA PRO A 131 17.90 5.85 -13.30
C PRO A 131 18.98 5.91 -14.39
N GLY A 132 19.46 4.73 -14.80
CA GLY A 132 20.52 4.59 -15.81
C GLY A 132 21.89 4.26 -15.21
N GLU A 133 22.05 4.42 -13.90
CA GLU A 133 23.28 4.08 -13.18
C GLU A 133 23.25 2.63 -12.66
N LYS A 134 24.43 2.03 -12.52
CA LYS A 134 24.55 0.63 -12.07
C LYS A 134 24.17 0.51 -10.60
N GLY A 135 23.23 -0.38 -10.31
CA GLY A 135 22.77 -0.65 -8.94
C GLY A 135 21.65 0.26 -8.47
N HIS A 136 21.11 1.12 -9.34
CA HIS A 136 19.90 1.89 -9.09
C HIS A 136 18.72 1.02 -8.65
N VAL A 137 18.03 1.42 -7.58
CA VAL A 137 16.82 0.78 -7.08
C VAL A 137 15.72 1.83 -6.89
N ALA A 138 14.67 1.72 -7.69
CA ALA A 138 13.47 2.54 -7.53
C ALA A 138 12.69 2.11 -6.27
N VAL A 139 12.35 3.08 -5.43
CA VAL A 139 11.37 2.92 -4.34
C VAL A 139 9.96 2.92 -4.92
N GLN A 140 9.71 3.83 -5.86
CA GLN A 140 8.50 3.90 -6.67
C GLN A 140 8.78 4.46 -8.05
N GLU A 141 7.84 4.22 -8.96
CA GLU A 141 7.81 4.85 -10.26
C GLU A 141 6.37 5.15 -10.67
N ALA A 142 6.22 6.23 -11.44
CA ALA A 142 5.00 6.62 -12.11
C ALA A 142 5.29 6.82 -13.60
N LYS A 143 4.33 6.46 -14.47
CA LYS A 143 4.49 6.61 -15.92
C LYS A 143 4.39 8.05 -16.42
N GLU A 144 3.81 8.93 -15.61
CA GLU A 144 3.57 10.33 -15.93
C GLU A 144 3.51 11.17 -14.66
N TYR A 145 3.45 12.49 -14.82
CA TYR A 145 3.24 13.44 -13.72
C TYR A 145 1.85 13.31 -13.11
N ARG A 146 1.66 13.88 -11.91
CA ARG A 146 0.36 13.91 -11.19
C ARG A 146 -0.20 12.52 -10.88
N VAL A 147 0.69 11.55 -10.73
CA VAL A 147 0.39 10.21 -10.23
C VAL A 147 0.99 10.08 -8.84
N GLU A 148 0.16 9.64 -7.90
CA GLU A 148 0.55 9.44 -6.50
C GLU A 148 1.41 8.18 -6.37
N MET A 149 2.67 8.35 -5.95
CA MET A 149 3.61 7.28 -5.64
C MET A 149 3.61 7.01 -4.13
N ALA A 150 3.39 5.75 -3.72
CA ALA A 150 3.35 5.38 -2.30
C ALA A 150 4.75 5.06 -1.76
N ALA A 151 5.14 5.63 -0.62
CA ALA A 151 6.43 5.33 -0.01
C ALA A 151 6.35 5.24 1.52
N PRO A 152 7.23 4.45 2.16
CA PRO A 152 7.39 4.51 3.60
C PRO A 152 7.81 5.92 4.06
N PRO A 153 7.63 6.25 5.35
CA PRO A 153 8.15 7.49 5.90
C PRO A 153 9.67 7.54 5.76
N GLY A 154 10.19 8.64 5.22
CA GLY A 154 11.60 8.73 4.85
C GLY A 154 11.92 10.03 4.12
N THR A 155 13.16 10.13 3.66
CA THR A 155 13.61 11.21 2.77
C THR A 155 14.06 10.57 1.47
N TYR A 156 13.65 11.15 0.35
CA TYR A 156 13.84 10.56 -0.97
C TYR A 156 14.25 11.61 -2.00
N ALA A 157 14.92 11.14 -3.05
CA ALA A 157 15.17 11.93 -4.26
C ALA A 157 14.16 11.58 -5.35
N VAL A 158 13.73 12.60 -6.09
CA VAL A 158 12.83 12.49 -7.24
C VAL A 158 13.63 12.71 -8.51
N TRP A 159 13.44 11.79 -9.45
CA TRP A 159 14.04 11.81 -10.77
C TRP A 159 12.97 11.86 -11.84
N VAL A 160 13.24 12.62 -12.89
CA VAL A 160 12.47 12.61 -14.13
C VAL A 160 13.30 11.92 -15.20
N VAL A 161 12.73 10.92 -15.85
CA VAL A 161 13.29 10.31 -17.06
C VAL A 161 12.55 10.90 -18.26
N PRO A 162 13.21 11.77 -19.06
CA PRO A 162 12.57 12.38 -20.22
C PRO A 162 12.17 11.36 -21.28
N ASP A 163 11.08 11.62 -21.99
CA ASP A 163 10.58 10.74 -23.06
C ASP A 163 11.38 10.79 -24.36
N ASN A 164 12.22 11.80 -24.53
CA ASN A 164 13.08 12.01 -25.69
C ASN A 164 14.41 11.21 -25.62
N GLY A 165 14.59 10.36 -24.61
CA GLY A 165 15.80 9.56 -24.41
C GLY A 165 16.99 10.32 -23.82
N ALA A 166 16.80 11.57 -23.37
CA ALA A 166 17.80 12.27 -22.59
C ALA A 166 18.06 11.56 -21.25
N LYS A 167 19.22 11.85 -20.64
CA LYS A 167 19.57 11.31 -19.33
C LYS A 167 18.54 11.70 -18.27
N ALA A 168 18.35 10.82 -17.29
CA ALA A 168 17.52 11.11 -16.13
C ALA A 168 18.04 12.36 -15.40
N GLN A 169 17.10 13.18 -14.92
CA GLN A 169 17.38 14.41 -14.21
C GLN A 169 16.87 14.31 -12.78
N ARG A 170 17.75 14.53 -11.81
CA ARG A 170 17.32 14.65 -10.42
C ARG A 170 16.69 16.03 -10.28
N VAL A 171 15.39 16.07 -9.96
CA VAL A 171 14.63 17.31 -9.87
C VAL A 171 14.51 17.81 -8.43
N VAL A 172 14.51 16.91 -7.45
CA VAL A 172 14.50 17.23 -6.01
C VAL A 172 15.26 16.19 -5.21
N ASP A 173 16.08 16.63 -4.26
CA ASP A 173 16.97 15.74 -3.48
C ASP A 173 16.38 15.26 -2.15
N ASN A 174 15.52 16.05 -1.51
CA ASN A 174 15.13 15.85 -0.11
C ASN A 174 13.61 15.93 0.09
N VAL A 175 12.86 15.10 -0.63
CA VAL A 175 11.41 14.97 -0.44
C VAL A 175 11.17 14.19 0.85
N ARG A 176 10.63 14.87 1.85
CA ARG A 176 10.28 14.24 3.14
C ARG A 176 8.88 13.63 3.06
N VAL A 177 8.81 12.31 3.07
CA VAL A 177 7.56 11.55 3.12
C VAL A 177 7.19 11.26 4.56
N GLN A 178 5.91 11.48 4.89
CA GLN A 178 5.34 11.20 6.20
C GLN A 178 4.13 10.28 6.02
N ALA A 179 3.97 9.30 6.91
CA ALA A 179 2.77 8.45 6.91
C ALA A 179 1.50 9.31 7.01
N GLY A 180 0.48 8.94 6.25
CA GLY A 180 -0.82 9.59 6.28
C GLY A 180 -0.86 10.96 5.60
N ARG A 181 0.21 11.36 4.91
CA ARG A 181 0.30 12.66 4.23
C ARG A 181 0.70 12.50 2.77
N SER A 182 0.15 13.37 1.93
CA SER A 182 0.60 13.59 0.55
C SER A 182 1.61 14.73 0.52
N THR A 183 2.70 14.52 -0.22
CA THR A 183 3.75 15.50 -0.44
C THR A 183 3.78 15.84 -1.92
N ARG A 184 3.62 17.13 -2.23
CA ARG A 184 3.68 17.62 -3.60
C ARG A 184 5.06 18.15 -3.92
N VAL A 185 5.52 17.86 -5.13
CA VAL A 185 6.85 18.21 -5.63
C VAL A 185 6.70 18.88 -6.98
N GLY A 186 7.39 20.01 -7.18
CA GLY A 186 7.16 20.88 -8.33
C GLY A 186 6.06 21.90 -8.05
N ASP A 187 6.09 22.99 -8.83
CA ASP A 187 5.07 24.05 -8.83
C ASP A 187 3.97 23.74 -9.86
#